data_AF-A0A7Y7C895-F1
#
_entry.id   AF-A0A7Y7C895-F1
#
_cell.length_a   1.000
_cell.length_b   1.000
_cell.length_c   1.000
_cell.angle_alpha   90.00
_cell.angle_beta   90.00
_cell.angle_gamma   90.00
#
_symmetry.space_group_name_H-M   'P 1'
#
loop_
_entity.id
_entity.type
_entity.pdbx_description
1 polymer ?
#
loop_
_entity_poly.entity_id
_entity_poly.type
_entity_poly.pdbx_seq_one_letter_code
_entity_poly.pdbx_strand_id
1 'polypeptide(L)'
;MNRFAAVLVILSLLSTTTARAQQKSPPKDAPKTEEPAEKKPAAEDPSLDFDLLEPDELTGAAQVDPELQARLDRRRTMLKLHQGLGFALAAGLVTTTVIGQLQFNDSFRGGGDDRNLLGLHRGFAVGTSVVFASVGLLGLLAPKPLEKEEFQWDTITFHKIFMSIATAGMLAQVILGIMATDRFGRLSETDLATAHQIVGYTTLGAVSAGVFTLFF
;
A
#
# COMPACT_ATOMS: atom_id res chain seq x y z
N MET A 1 13.79 35.28 -22.08
CA MET A 1 12.31 35.37 -22.05
C MET A 1 11.78 33.98 -21.79
N ASN A 2 11.26 33.76 -20.57
CA ASN A 2 10.89 32.47 -20.01
C ASN A 2 9.59 31.93 -20.63
N ARG A 3 9.54 30.63 -20.95
CA ARG A 3 8.29 29.90 -21.16
C ARG A 3 8.10 28.88 -20.05
N PHE A 4 7.66 29.38 -18.90
CA PHE A 4 7.04 28.61 -17.82
C PHE A 4 5.57 29.01 -17.75
N ALA A 5 4.66 28.11 -18.15
CA ALA A 5 3.20 28.12 -17.91
C ALA A 5 2.62 26.92 -18.70
N ALA A 6 1.71 26.07 -18.21
CA ALA A 6 0.84 26.14 -17.05
C ALA A 6 0.40 24.73 -16.62
N VAL A 7 0.24 24.56 -15.31
CA VAL A 7 -0.52 23.49 -14.65
C VAL A 7 -1.85 24.12 -14.20
N LEU A 8 -3.01 23.55 -14.58
CA LEU A 8 -4.31 23.81 -13.90
C LEU A 8 -5.35 22.72 -14.30
N VAL A 9 -5.64 21.75 -13.42
CA VAL A 9 -6.85 21.58 -12.57
C VAL A 9 -8.18 21.55 -13.32
N ILE A 10 -8.91 20.43 -13.22
CA ILE A 10 -10.37 20.40 -13.25
C ILE A 10 -10.86 19.50 -12.11
N LEU A 11 -11.37 20.13 -11.05
CA LEU A 11 -12.18 19.52 -10.00
C LEU A 11 -13.38 20.44 -9.73
N SER A 12 -14.54 19.81 -9.51
CA SER A 12 -15.81 20.32 -8.97
C SER A 12 -16.85 20.87 -9.95
N LEU A 13 -18.06 20.32 -9.86
CA LEU A 13 -19.32 21.07 -9.71
C LEU A 13 -20.39 20.18 -9.05
N LEU A 14 -20.81 20.62 -7.86
CA LEU A 14 -21.97 20.21 -7.06
C LEU A 14 -23.27 20.66 -7.74
N SER A 15 -24.39 19.95 -7.55
CA SER A 15 -25.52 20.44 -6.73
C SER A 15 -26.80 19.59 -6.83
N THR A 16 -27.37 19.35 -5.66
CA THR A 16 -28.69 18.83 -5.30
C THR A 16 -29.87 19.66 -5.82
N THR A 17 -31.02 19.02 -6.07
CA THR A 17 -32.35 19.64 -6.03
C THR A 17 -33.40 18.64 -5.52
N THR A 18 -34.00 18.98 -4.39
CA THR A 18 -35.25 18.43 -3.83
C THR A 18 -36.40 19.40 -4.12
N ALA A 19 -37.57 18.90 -4.54
CA ALA A 19 -38.81 19.68 -4.64
C ALA A 19 -39.98 18.96 -3.93
N ARG A 20 -40.96 19.75 -3.49
CA ARG A 20 -41.78 19.61 -2.27
C ARG A 20 -43.24 19.20 -2.53
N ALA A 21 -43.76 18.44 -1.56
CA ALA A 21 -45.13 18.15 -1.07
C ALA A 21 -46.40 18.76 -1.72
N GLN A 22 -47.49 17.97 -1.67
CA GLN A 22 -48.85 18.48 -1.48
C GLN A 22 -49.65 17.60 -0.49
N GLN A 23 -50.52 18.26 0.28
CA GLN A 23 -50.99 17.97 1.63
C GLN A 23 -52.52 17.75 1.65
N LYS A 24 -53.04 16.92 2.57
CA LYS A 24 -54.45 17.00 3.03
C LYS A 24 -54.61 16.44 4.45
N SER A 25 -55.37 17.14 5.30
CA SER A 25 -55.68 16.86 6.72
C SER A 25 -57.22 16.95 6.93
N PRO A 26 -57.78 16.83 8.16
CA PRO A 26 -57.95 15.67 9.07
C PRO A 26 -59.50 15.47 9.39
N PRO A 27 -60.08 14.88 10.49
CA PRO A 27 -59.78 15.06 11.94
C PRO A 27 -59.97 13.85 12.92
N LYS A 28 -59.40 14.04 14.15
CA LYS A 28 -59.80 13.68 15.54
C LYS A 28 -60.56 12.37 15.87
N ASP A 29 -60.03 11.59 16.82
CA ASP A 29 -60.51 11.52 18.23
C ASP A 29 -59.61 10.61 19.09
N ALA A 30 -59.39 11.00 20.35
CA ALA A 30 -58.64 10.25 21.38
C ALA A 30 -59.51 9.14 22.02
N PRO A 31 -58.90 8.18 22.75
CA PRO A 31 -59.16 8.20 24.19
C PRO A 31 -58.01 7.76 25.12
N LYS A 32 -57.91 8.52 26.22
CA LYS A 32 -57.73 8.19 27.65
C LYS A 32 -56.84 7.02 28.12
N THR A 33 -55.95 7.42 29.03
CA THR A 33 -55.25 6.67 30.08
C THR A 33 -56.17 5.84 31.00
N GLU A 34 -55.80 4.59 31.25
CA GLU A 34 -56.05 3.82 32.48
C GLU A 34 -54.75 3.07 32.88
N GLU A 35 -54.33 3.21 34.14
CA GLU A 35 -53.31 2.40 34.85
C GLU A 35 -54.03 1.25 35.63
N PRO A 36 -53.35 0.30 36.31
CA PRO A 36 -52.20 -0.53 35.91
C PRO A 36 -52.46 -2.04 36.23
N ALA A 37 -52.12 -2.97 35.32
CA ALA A 37 -52.18 -4.41 35.59
C ALA A 37 -50.78 -5.01 35.86
N GLU A 38 -50.55 -5.29 37.13
CA GLU A 38 -49.79 -6.39 37.75
C GLU A 38 -48.59 -7.04 37.01
N LYS A 39 -47.43 -6.97 37.68
CA LYS A 39 -46.13 -7.56 37.33
C LYS A 39 -46.20 -9.08 37.09
N LYS A 40 -45.72 -9.52 35.93
CA LYS A 40 -44.92 -10.75 35.81
C LYS A 40 -43.52 -10.35 35.33
N PRO A 41 -42.45 -10.65 36.09
CA PRO A 41 -41.11 -10.52 35.52
C PRO A 41 -41.04 -11.48 34.33
N ALA A 42 -40.69 -10.97 33.15
CA ALA A 42 -40.08 -11.82 32.15
C ALA A 42 -38.88 -12.45 32.85
N ALA A 43 -38.82 -13.78 32.88
CA ALA A 43 -37.64 -14.48 33.36
C ALA A 43 -36.46 -13.97 32.52
N GLU A 44 -35.56 -13.22 33.14
CA GLU A 44 -34.23 -13.02 32.61
C GLU A 44 -33.64 -14.42 32.45
N ASP A 45 -33.36 -14.79 31.20
CA ASP A 45 -32.68 -16.03 30.89
C ASP A 45 -31.25 -15.91 31.46
N PRO A 46 -30.89 -16.65 32.54
CA PRO A 46 -29.57 -16.54 33.15
C PRO A 46 -28.46 -17.05 32.24
N SER A 47 -28.79 -17.61 31.06
CA SER A 47 -27.79 -18.03 30.06
C SER A 47 -27.27 -16.90 29.17
N LEU A 48 -27.80 -15.67 29.32
CA LEU A 48 -27.34 -14.49 28.59
C LEU A 48 -26.67 -13.44 29.49
N ASP A 49 -26.45 -13.76 30.76
CA ASP A 49 -25.55 -13.00 31.65
C ASP A 49 -24.12 -13.39 31.30
N PHE A 50 -23.65 -12.89 30.16
CA PHE A 50 -22.25 -13.00 29.78
C PHE A 50 -21.46 -12.06 30.68
N ASP A 51 -21.12 -12.54 31.86
CA ASP A 51 -20.07 -11.94 32.68
C ASP A 51 -18.73 -12.17 31.97
N LEU A 52 -18.46 -11.36 30.94
CA LEU A 52 -17.23 -11.36 30.15
C LEU A 52 -16.00 -10.94 30.98
N LEU A 53 -16.19 -10.66 32.27
CA LEU A 53 -15.18 -10.28 33.23
C LEU A 53 -15.52 -10.89 34.61
N GLU A 54 -15.55 -12.22 34.71
CA GLU A 54 -15.56 -12.89 36.01
C GLU A 54 -14.51 -12.26 36.95
N PRO A 55 -14.91 -11.81 38.16
CA PRO A 55 -14.01 -11.09 39.04
C PRO A 55 -12.92 -12.01 39.60
N ASP A 56 -11.68 -11.60 39.34
CA ASP A 56 -10.49 -11.85 40.15
C ASP A 56 -9.91 -13.27 40.28
N GLU A 57 -10.57 -14.37 39.93
CA GLU A 57 -9.91 -15.70 39.93
C GLU A 57 -9.14 -16.03 38.63
N LEU A 58 -9.39 -15.27 37.56
CA LEU A 58 -8.56 -15.21 36.34
C LEU A 58 -7.56 -14.03 36.34
N THR A 59 -7.31 -13.39 37.50
CA THR A 59 -6.21 -12.42 37.66
C THR A 59 -4.84 -13.06 37.84
N GLY A 60 -4.74 -14.36 37.62
CA GLY A 60 -3.59 -14.86 36.89
C GLY A 60 -3.69 -14.35 35.45
N ALA A 61 -3.48 -13.03 35.23
CA ALA A 61 -3.24 -12.47 33.91
C ALA A 61 -2.33 -13.47 33.22
N ALA A 62 -2.87 -14.25 32.27
CA ALA A 62 -2.15 -15.36 31.68
C ALA A 62 -0.81 -14.78 31.27
N GLN A 63 0.25 -15.11 32.01
CA GLN A 63 1.48 -14.35 31.88
C GLN A 63 1.92 -14.62 30.46
N VAL A 64 1.80 -13.60 29.61
CA VAL A 64 2.13 -13.73 28.20
C VAL A 64 3.58 -14.18 28.21
N ASP A 65 3.81 -15.38 27.65
CA ASP A 65 5.14 -15.97 27.60
C ASP A 65 6.14 -14.88 27.19
N PRO A 66 7.12 -14.53 28.05
CA PRO A 66 8.04 -13.43 27.78
C PRO A 66 8.75 -13.59 26.42
N GLU A 67 8.98 -14.83 26.00
CA GLU A 67 9.58 -15.12 24.70
C GLU A 67 8.62 -14.81 23.53
N LEU A 68 7.35 -15.24 23.64
CA LEU A 68 6.31 -14.88 22.67
C LEU A 68 6.15 -13.36 22.55
N GLN A 69 6.10 -12.64 23.68
CA GLN A 69 6.00 -11.18 23.70
C GLN A 69 7.20 -10.53 22.98
N ALA A 70 8.43 -10.97 23.27
CA ALA A 70 9.63 -10.45 22.61
C ALA A 70 9.62 -10.67 21.09
N ARG A 71 9.14 -11.84 20.62
CA ARG A 71 8.99 -12.13 19.19
C ARG A 71 7.93 -11.25 18.52
N LEU A 72 6.82 -10.98 19.19
CA LEU A 72 5.78 -10.07 18.71
C LEU A 72 6.28 -8.62 18.60
N ASP A 73 7.02 -8.15 19.60
CA ASP A 73 7.58 -6.78 19.59
C ASP A 73 8.66 -6.61 18.52
N ARG A 74 9.49 -7.65 18.31
CA ARG A 74 10.43 -7.69 17.18
C ARG A 74 9.68 -7.64 15.84
N ARG A 75 8.62 -8.44 15.68
CA ARG A 75 7.80 -8.45 14.46
C ARG A 75 7.19 -7.07 14.19
N ARG A 76 6.61 -6.42 15.20
CA ARG A 76 6.03 -5.07 15.10
C ARG A 76 7.07 -4.05 14.66
N THR A 77 8.27 -4.12 15.24
CA THR A 77 9.38 -3.23 14.88
C THR A 77 9.81 -3.43 13.43
N MET A 78 10.03 -4.68 13.01
CA MET A 78 10.40 -4.99 11.62
C MET A 78 9.29 -4.60 10.63
N LEU A 79 8.01 -4.77 11.00
CA LEU A 79 6.88 -4.36 10.17
C LEU A 79 6.84 -2.83 9.98
N LYS A 80 7.02 -2.05 11.04
CA LYS A 80 7.08 -0.58 10.95
C LYS A 80 8.24 -0.12 10.06
N LEU A 81 9.41 -0.77 10.19
CA LEU A 81 10.56 -0.50 9.33
C LEU A 81 10.27 -0.88 7.88
N HIS A 82 9.69 -2.05 7.64
CA HIS A 82 9.32 -2.53 6.31
C HIS A 82 8.31 -1.58 5.63
N GLN A 83 7.31 -1.09 6.37
CA GLN A 83 6.34 -0.12 5.87
C GLN A 83 6.99 1.23 5.55
N GLY A 84 7.75 1.79 6.49
CA GLY A 84 8.41 3.08 6.31
C GLY A 84 9.40 3.06 5.13
N LEU A 85 10.26 2.05 5.08
CA LEU A 85 11.19 1.86 3.96
C LEU A 85 10.45 1.47 2.66
N GLY A 86 9.33 0.77 2.74
CA GLY A 86 8.49 0.43 1.59
C GLY A 86 7.90 1.68 0.91
N PHE A 87 7.48 2.68 1.67
CA PHE A 87 7.06 3.96 1.10
C PHE A 87 8.24 4.76 0.51
N ALA A 88 9.40 4.76 1.19
CA ALA A 88 10.61 5.38 0.66
C ALA A 88 11.05 4.71 -0.66
N LEU A 89 10.95 3.38 -0.74
CA LEU A 89 11.19 2.61 -1.94
C LEU A 89 10.24 3.01 -3.08
N ALA A 90 8.93 3.09 -2.80
CA ALA A 90 7.94 3.47 -3.80
C ALA A 90 8.23 4.88 -4.37
N ALA A 91 8.51 5.85 -3.48
CA ALA A 91 8.91 7.19 -3.90
C ALA A 91 10.22 7.16 -4.72
N GLY A 92 11.23 6.42 -4.26
CA GLY A 92 12.50 6.27 -4.96
C GLY A 92 12.35 5.66 -6.36
N LEU A 93 11.49 4.65 -6.52
CA LEU A 93 11.19 4.05 -7.83
C LEU A 93 10.47 5.02 -8.77
N VAL A 94 9.53 5.81 -8.27
CA VAL A 94 8.89 6.88 -9.06
C VAL A 94 9.95 7.87 -9.52
N THR A 95 10.79 8.37 -8.61
CA THR A 95 11.86 9.31 -8.94
C THR A 95 12.84 8.72 -9.96
N THR A 96 13.29 7.48 -9.74
CA THR A 96 14.23 6.78 -10.66
C THR A 96 13.62 6.65 -12.05
N THR A 97 12.34 6.26 -12.14
CA THR A 97 11.62 6.11 -13.40
C THR A 97 11.45 7.45 -14.13
N VAL A 98 11.09 8.52 -13.42
CA VAL A 98 10.95 9.86 -14.02
C VAL A 98 12.29 10.35 -14.56
N ILE A 99 13.37 10.26 -13.78
CA ILE A 99 14.71 10.67 -14.23
C ILE A 99 15.16 9.81 -15.41
N GLY A 100 14.93 8.49 -15.36
CA GLY A 100 15.23 7.57 -16.46
C GLY A 100 14.44 7.90 -17.73
N GLN A 101 13.18 8.33 -17.62
CA GLN A 101 12.38 8.77 -18.76
C GLN A 101 12.94 10.05 -19.40
N LEU A 102 13.33 11.02 -18.58
CA LEU A 102 13.97 12.25 -19.07
C LEU A 102 15.27 11.93 -19.79
N GLN A 103 16.14 11.12 -19.16
CA GLN A 103 17.40 10.68 -19.73
C GLN A 103 17.20 9.91 -21.06
N PHE A 104 16.20 9.04 -21.13
CA PHE A 104 15.86 8.31 -22.35
C PHE A 104 15.43 9.26 -23.48
N ASN A 105 14.58 10.25 -23.18
CA ASN A 105 14.15 11.23 -24.17
C ASN A 105 15.35 12.04 -24.70
N ASP A 106 16.27 12.45 -23.83
CA ASP A 106 17.43 13.22 -24.27
C ASP A 106 18.39 12.40 -25.12
N SER A 107 18.59 11.13 -24.76
CA SER A 107 19.52 10.23 -25.46
C SER A 107 18.96 9.74 -26.80
N PHE A 108 17.66 9.44 -26.87
CA PHE A 108 17.07 8.70 -28.01
C PHE A 108 15.95 9.46 -28.75
N ARG A 109 15.53 10.64 -28.27
CA ARG A 109 14.48 11.47 -28.89
C ARG A 109 14.92 12.90 -29.21
N GLY A 110 16.23 13.12 -29.34
CA GLY A 110 16.79 14.35 -29.90
C GLY A 110 17.20 15.43 -28.90
N GLY A 111 17.45 15.09 -27.63
CA GLY A 111 17.91 16.05 -26.59
C GLY A 111 19.42 16.15 -26.39
N GLY A 112 20.23 15.33 -27.06
CA GLY A 112 21.68 15.49 -27.10
C GLY A 112 22.48 14.77 -26.01
N ASP A 113 21.89 13.76 -25.35
CA ASP A 113 22.57 12.85 -24.40
C ASP A 113 23.19 13.56 -23.16
N ASP A 114 22.32 13.94 -22.22
CA ASP A 114 22.72 14.59 -20.96
C ASP A 114 23.32 13.60 -19.94
N ARG A 115 24.63 13.73 -19.71
CA ARG A 115 25.39 12.90 -18.76
C ARG A 115 25.06 13.17 -17.30
N ASN A 116 24.54 14.35 -16.95
CA ASN A 116 24.12 14.63 -15.58
C ASN A 116 22.86 13.83 -15.24
N LEU A 117 21.88 13.78 -16.16
CA LEU A 117 20.68 12.96 -15.99
C LEU A 117 21.04 11.47 -15.91
N LEU A 118 22.00 11.00 -16.70
CA LEU A 118 22.50 9.62 -16.59
C LEU A 118 23.12 9.35 -15.21
N GLY A 119 23.94 10.26 -14.69
CA GLY A 119 24.52 10.15 -13.36
C GLY A 119 23.46 10.13 -12.25
N LEU A 120 22.46 11.00 -12.34
CA LEU A 120 21.34 11.06 -11.40
C LEU A 120 20.50 9.77 -11.45
N HIS A 121 20.14 9.31 -12.65
CA HIS A 121 19.39 8.06 -12.82
C HIS A 121 20.13 6.88 -12.18
N ARG A 122 21.43 6.74 -12.44
CA ARG A 122 22.26 5.69 -11.86
C ARG A 122 22.34 5.77 -10.33
N GLY A 123 22.55 6.97 -9.79
CA GLY A 123 22.61 7.19 -8.35
C GLY A 123 21.31 6.77 -7.65
N PHE A 124 20.18 7.21 -8.18
CA PHE A 124 18.86 6.81 -7.69
C PHE A 124 18.60 5.31 -7.89
N ALA A 125 18.92 4.75 -9.05
CA ALA A 125 18.75 3.32 -9.32
C ALA A 125 19.51 2.44 -8.32
N VAL A 126 20.78 2.77 -8.02
CA VAL A 126 21.57 2.05 -7.01
C VAL A 126 20.96 2.21 -5.62
N GLY A 127 20.67 3.45 -5.20
CA GLY A 127 20.09 3.71 -3.89
C GLY A 127 18.75 3.01 -3.68
N THR A 128 17.85 3.12 -4.65
CA THR A 128 16.55 2.45 -4.65
C THR A 128 16.70 0.93 -4.65
N SER A 129 17.68 0.36 -5.35
CA SER A 129 17.95 -1.09 -5.32
C SER A 129 18.41 -1.57 -3.94
N VAL A 130 19.24 -0.79 -3.24
CA VAL A 130 19.67 -1.09 -1.86
C VAL A 130 18.47 -1.05 -0.90
N VAL A 131 17.60 -0.04 -1.03
CA VAL A 131 16.38 0.05 -0.22
C VAL A 131 15.45 -1.13 -0.52
N PHE A 132 15.28 -1.50 -1.80
CA PHE A 132 14.46 -2.64 -2.22
C PHE A 132 14.93 -3.93 -1.55
N ALA A 133 16.23 -4.23 -1.64
CA ALA A 133 16.82 -5.40 -1.00
C ALA A 133 16.63 -5.39 0.52
N SER A 134 16.81 -4.23 1.15
CA SER A 134 16.63 -4.06 2.60
C SER A 134 15.18 -4.33 3.04
N VAL A 135 14.20 -3.79 2.31
CA VAL A 135 12.76 -4.02 2.56
C VAL A 135 12.42 -5.51 2.40
N GLY A 136 12.91 -6.14 1.33
CA GLY A 136 12.75 -7.57 1.09
C GLY A 136 13.33 -8.42 2.23
N LEU A 137 14.55 -8.11 2.69
CA LEU A 137 15.19 -8.79 3.82
C LEU A 137 14.39 -8.65 5.12
N LEU A 138 13.86 -7.45 5.41
CA LEU A 138 12.96 -7.26 6.56
C LEU A 138 11.72 -8.15 6.46
N GLY A 139 11.15 -8.30 5.26
CA GLY A 139 9.99 -9.17 5.04
C GLY A 139 10.30 -10.65 5.19
N LEU A 140 11.45 -11.10 4.68
CA LEU A 140 11.88 -12.50 4.73
C LEU A 140 12.31 -12.95 6.13
N LEU A 141 13.00 -12.07 6.86
CA LEU A 141 13.58 -12.37 8.17
C LEU A 141 12.63 -12.05 9.35
N ALA A 142 11.46 -11.48 9.09
CA ALA A 142 10.50 -11.15 10.14
C ALA A 142 10.01 -12.43 10.86
N PRO A 143 10.01 -12.46 12.21
CA PRO A 143 9.54 -13.62 12.94
C PRO A 143 8.03 -13.85 12.72
N LYS A 144 7.63 -15.12 12.70
CA LYS A 144 6.23 -15.56 12.50
C LYS A 144 5.71 -16.29 13.75
N PRO A 145 5.50 -15.59 14.88
CA PRO A 145 5.07 -16.21 16.14
C PRO A 145 3.63 -16.75 16.12
N LEU A 146 2.84 -16.36 15.11
CA LEU A 146 1.49 -16.84 14.90
C LEU A 146 1.49 -17.63 13.59
N GLU A 147 1.07 -18.90 13.69
CA GLU A 147 0.89 -19.75 12.53
C GLU A 147 -0.32 -19.25 11.73
N LYS A 148 -0.19 -19.24 10.40
CA LYS A 148 -1.35 -19.13 9.53
C LYS A 148 -1.74 -20.55 9.17
N GLU A 149 -2.95 -20.96 9.55
CA GLU A 149 -3.39 -22.35 9.38
C GLU A 149 -3.53 -22.73 7.89
N GLU A 150 -3.90 -21.79 7.01
CA GLU A 150 -4.07 -22.07 5.58
C GLU A 150 -3.70 -20.89 4.67
N PHE A 151 -3.43 -21.20 3.39
CA PHE A 151 -3.26 -20.19 2.35
C PHE A 151 -4.59 -19.46 2.08
N GLN A 152 -4.55 -18.14 2.04
CA GLN A 152 -5.72 -17.30 1.79
C GLN A 152 -5.45 -16.29 0.67
N TRP A 153 -6.46 -16.05 -0.16
CA TRP A 153 -6.46 -14.97 -1.16
C TRP A 153 -6.73 -13.62 -0.51
N ASP A 154 -5.87 -13.25 0.44
CA ASP A 154 -5.91 -11.98 1.17
C ASP A 154 -5.00 -10.93 0.51
N THR A 155 -5.07 -9.71 1.03
CA THR A 155 -4.30 -8.57 0.53
C THR A 155 -2.78 -8.75 0.71
N ILE A 156 -2.37 -9.53 1.71
CA ILE A 156 -0.97 -9.90 1.95
C ILE A 156 -0.47 -10.87 0.87
N THR A 157 -1.29 -11.83 0.45
CA THR A 157 -0.98 -12.75 -0.63
C THR A 157 -0.80 -11.99 -1.95
N PHE A 158 -1.72 -11.07 -2.29
CA PHE A 158 -1.55 -10.23 -3.47
C PHE A 158 -0.31 -9.34 -3.39
N HIS A 159 -0.05 -8.70 -2.25
CA HIS A 159 1.18 -7.95 -2.02
C HIS A 159 2.42 -8.79 -2.34
N LYS A 160 2.50 -10.03 -1.84
CA LYS A 160 3.63 -10.94 -2.11
C LYS A 160 3.75 -11.32 -3.58
N ILE A 161 2.64 -11.57 -4.28
CA ILE A 161 2.64 -11.86 -5.72
C ILE A 161 3.23 -10.68 -6.48
N PHE A 162 2.72 -9.48 -6.23
CA PHE A 162 3.24 -8.26 -6.86
C PHE A 162 4.70 -7.98 -6.49
N MET A 163 5.11 -8.20 -5.24
CA MET A 163 6.50 -8.06 -4.83
C MET A 163 7.42 -9.12 -5.46
N SER A 164 6.90 -10.31 -5.79
CA SER A 164 7.65 -11.32 -6.55
C SER A 164 7.90 -10.86 -7.98
N ILE A 165 6.88 -10.30 -8.64
CA ILE A 165 7.01 -9.69 -9.96
C ILE A 165 7.99 -8.50 -9.92
N ALA A 166 7.87 -7.63 -8.92
CA ALA A 166 8.78 -6.51 -8.73
C ALA A 166 10.22 -6.99 -8.51
N THR A 167 10.43 -8.06 -7.76
CA THR A 167 11.77 -8.64 -7.53
C THR A 167 12.39 -9.13 -8.84
N ALA A 168 11.63 -9.86 -9.66
CA ALA A 168 12.08 -10.29 -10.98
C ALA A 168 12.40 -9.07 -11.89
N GLY A 169 11.54 -8.05 -11.85
CA GLY A 169 11.73 -6.80 -12.57
C GLY A 169 13.00 -6.05 -12.16
N MET A 170 13.27 -5.90 -10.86
CA MET A 170 14.48 -5.28 -10.33
C MET A 170 15.76 -6.01 -10.78
N LEU A 171 15.76 -7.34 -10.74
CA LEU A 171 16.89 -8.14 -11.24
C LEU A 171 17.11 -7.92 -12.73
N ALA A 172 16.03 -7.93 -13.52
CA ALA A 172 16.09 -7.66 -14.94
C ALA A 172 16.60 -6.23 -15.24
N GLN A 173 16.17 -5.22 -14.48
CA GLN A 173 16.66 -3.85 -14.62
C GLN A 173 18.16 -3.72 -14.37
N VAL A 174 18.69 -4.39 -13.33
CA VAL A 174 20.14 -4.38 -13.03
C VAL A 174 20.92 -4.95 -14.22
N ILE A 175 20.50 -6.11 -14.73
CA ILE A 175 21.14 -6.76 -15.87
C ILE A 175 21.05 -5.88 -17.12
N LEU A 176 19.85 -5.40 -17.46
CA LEU A 176 19.63 -4.56 -18.63
C LEU A 176 20.37 -3.22 -18.55
N GLY A 177 20.50 -2.63 -17.36
CA GLY A 177 21.23 -1.38 -17.17
C GLY A 177 22.73 -1.53 -17.39
N ILE A 178 23.31 -2.65 -16.94
CA ILE A 178 24.71 -3.02 -17.24
C ILE A 178 24.88 -3.24 -18.74
N MET A 179 24.02 -4.07 -19.35
CA MET A 179 24.07 -4.37 -20.78
C MET A 179 23.91 -3.13 -21.66
N ALA A 180 22.99 -2.22 -21.31
CA ALA A 180 22.78 -0.97 -22.05
C ALA A 180 24.04 -0.10 -21.99
N THR A 181 24.69 -0.01 -20.83
CA THR A 181 25.95 0.73 -20.67
C THR A 181 27.09 0.12 -21.49
N ASP A 182 27.21 -1.22 -21.52
CA ASP A 182 28.25 -1.92 -22.29
C ASP A 182 28.05 -1.83 -23.82
N ARG A 183 26.84 -1.46 -24.25
CA ARG A 183 26.47 -1.30 -25.67
C ARG A 183 26.38 0.15 -26.11
N PHE A 184 26.87 1.09 -25.30
CA PHE A 184 26.87 2.52 -25.62
C PHE A 184 27.50 2.80 -27.00
N GLY A 185 26.83 3.61 -27.83
CA GLY A 185 27.22 3.97 -29.18
C GLY A 185 26.99 2.88 -30.24
N ARG A 186 26.34 1.76 -29.89
CA ARG A 186 26.05 0.65 -30.83
C ARG A 186 24.59 0.69 -31.28
N LEU A 187 24.30 0.09 -32.43
CA LEU A 187 22.94 -0.01 -32.97
C LEU A 187 21.94 -0.68 -32.01
N SER A 188 22.41 -1.61 -31.16
CA SER A 188 21.59 -2.31 -30.16
C SER A 188 21.29 -1.50 -28.90
N GLU A 189 21.89 -0.30 -28.74
CA GLU A 189 21.73 0.51 -27.53
C GLU A 189 20.27 0.90 -27.31
N THR A 190 19.62 1.43 -28.35
CA THR A 190 18.22 1.89 -28.28
C THR A 190 17.27 0.74 -27.94
N ASP A 191 17.51 -0.46 -28.47
CA ASP A 191 16.68 -1.64 -28.19
C ASP A 191 16.81 -2.06 -26.72
N LEU A 192 18.04 -2.09 -26.19
CA LEU A 192 18.29 -2.41 -24.79
C LEU A 192 17.77 -1.33 -23.84
N ALA A 193 17.93 -0.06 -24.20
CA ALA A 193 17.37 1.06 -23.44
C ALA A 193 15.84 1.02 -23.41
N THR A 194 15.21 0.66 -24.54
CA THR A 194 13.75 0.51 -24.64
C THR A 194 13.28 -0.68 -23.80
N ALA A 195 13.96 -1.82 -23.88
CA ALA A 195 13.68 -2.98 -23.02
C ALA A 195 13.82 -2.62 -21.54
N HIS A 196 14.89 -1.92 -21.16
CA HIS A 196 15.11 -1.44 -19.81
C HIS A 196 13.98 -0.51 -19.35
N GLN A 197 13.51 0.40 -20.19
CA GLN A 197 12.39 1.31 -19.89
C GLN A 197 11.07 0.55 -19.68
N ILE A 198 10.75 -0.43 -20.54
CA ILE A 198 9.53 -1.24 -20.40
C ILE A 198 9.55 -1.98 -19.06
N VAL A 199 10.64 -2.67 -18.75
CA VAL A 199 10.83 -3.36 -17.46
C VAL A 199 10.81 -2.35 -16.29
N GLY A 200 11.35 -1.15 -16.51
CA GLY A 200 11.18 0.07 -15.70
C GLY A 200 9.76 0.25 -15.20
N TYR A 201 8.86 0.52 -16.14
CA TYR A 201 7.46 0.78 -15.87
C TYR A 201 6.71 -0.44 -15.31
N THR A 202 7.01 -1.66 -15.78
CA THR A 202 6.41 -2.88 -15.23
C THR A 202 6.76 -3.06 -13.76
N THR A 203 8.01 -2.82 -13.38
CA THR A 203 8.48 -2.94 -11.99
C THR A 203 7.83 -1.87 -11.11
N LEU A 204 7.78 -0.62 -11.58
CA LEU A 204 7.08 0.46 -10.89
C LEU A 204 5.59 0.12 -10.69
N GLY A 205 4.93 -0.41 -11.72
CA GLY A 205 3.54 -0.85 -11.67
C GLY A 205 3.32 -1.97 -10.65
N ALA A 206 4.20 -2.97 -10.64
CA ALA A 206 4.14 -4.08 -9.67
C ALA A 206 4.33 -3.58 -8.22
N VAL A 207 5.33 -2.71 -7.97
CA VAL A 207 5.51 -2.13 -6.64
C VAL A 207 4.30 -1.31 -6.22
N SER A 208 3.78 -0.46 -7.11
CA SER A 208 2.60 0.38 -6.84
C SER A 208 1.38 -0.48 -6.53
N ALA A 209 1.13 -1.52 -7.32
CA ALA A 209 0.02 -2.46 -7.10
C ALA A 209 0.15 -3.18 -5.76
N GLY A 210 1.34 -3.71 -5.43
CA GLY A 210 1.55 -4.40 -4.16
C GLY A 210 1.47 -3.49 -2.94
N VAL A 211 1.86 -2.22 -3.04
CA VAL A 211 1.62 -1.23 -1.97
C VAL A 211 0.12 -0.93 -1.86
N PHE A 212 -0.55 -0.73 -2.99
CA PHE A 212 -1.97 -0.37 -3.04
C PHE A 212 -2.88 -1.47 -2.51
N THR A 213 -2.54 -2.75 -2.72
CA THR A 213 -3.35 -3.87 -2.20
C THR A 213 -3.47 -3.86 -0.69
N LEU A 214 -2.59 -3.20 0.05
CA LEU A 214 -2.62 -3.15 1.52
C LEU A 214 -3.60 -2.11 2.10
N PHE A 215 -4.31 -1.34 1.26
CA PHE A 215 -5.28 -0.32 1.68
C PHE A 215 -6.74 -0.78 1.68
N PHE A 216 -7.03 -2.00 1.21
CA PHE A 216 -8.36 -2.59 1.11
C PHE A 216 -8.35 -4.00 1.71
#